data_AF-A0AAU4AU16-F1
#
_entry.id   AF-A0AAU4AU16-F1
#
_cell.length_a   1.000
_cell.length_b   1.000
_cell.length_c   1.000
_cell.angle_alpha   90.00
_cell.angle_beta   90.00
_cell.angle_gamma   90.00
#
_symmetry.space_group_name_H-M   'P 1'
#
loop_
_entity.id
_entity.type
_entity.pdbx_description
1 polymer ?
#
loop_
_entity_poly.entity_id
_entity_poly.type
_entity_poly.pdbx_seq_one_letter_code
_entity_poly.pdbx_strand_id
1 'polypeptide(L)'
;MTENVIAAEAAETDAPPADPTTGAPRVRRGDVPPEAASHGQPHVPPPAPGADLYVALDFANSSIAVPGGQVIDLLATPAAAEEWLVGHGLAPVGAGLQEVCAARLRGLRDQVRALIAARVGERPAPADALAAVNDALTRAPAARLLRWDPELGLHRETSHPVTQITEHALAALAADTADLLTGPDADRLTACGSAPCTRHLLRHGRRHWCSTRCGDRARAARAYARRTRPVTH
;
A
#
# COMPACT_ATOMS: atom_id res chain seq x y z
N MET A 1 11.17 -54.43 -36.47
CA MET A 1 12.40 -53.76 -36.95
C MET A 1 12.74 -52.69 -35.94
N THR A 2 13.89 -52.88 -35.27
CA THR A 2 14.81 -51.87 -34.66
C THR A 2 14.21 -50.98 -33.53
N GLU A 3 14.50 -51.24 -32.24
CA GLU A 3 15.65 -50.74 -31.41
C GLU A 3 15.65 -49.19 -31.27
N ASN A 4 15.97 -48.51 -30.16
CA ASN A 4 16.54 -48.80 -28.83
C ASN A 4 16.39 -47.52 -27.95
N VAL A 5 16.22 -47.69 -26.62
CA VAL A 5 16.97 -47.11 -25.45
C VAL A 5 17.13 -45.56 -25.40
N ILE A 6 16.88 -44.85 -24.28
CA ILE A 6 17.78 -44.71 -23.10
C ILE A 6 16.99 -44.14 -21.91
N ALA A 7 17.12 -44.80 -20.75
CA ALA A 7 16.81 -44.31 -19.41
C ALA A 7 17.98 -43.43 -18.91
N ALA A 8 17.69 -42.35 -18.18
CA ALA A 8 18.71 -41.54 -17.51
C ALA A 8 18.56 -41.67 -15.99
N GLU A 9 19.67 -42.12 -15.39
CA GLU A 9 19.92 -42.42 -13.98
C GLU A 9 19.82 -41.20 -13.05
N ALA A 10 19.37 -41.48 -11.83
CA ALA A 10 19.53 -40.63 -10.66
C ALA A 10 20.98 -40.71 -10.16
N ALA A 11 21.66 -39.56 -10.12
CA ALA A 11 22.97 -39.43 -9.48
C ALA A 11 22.79 -38.93 -8.04
N GLU A 12 22.96 -39.88 -7.12
CA GLU A 12 23.10 -39.68 -5.68
C GLU A 12 24.57 -39.33 -5.40
N THR A 13 24.83 -38.08 -4.98
CA THR A 13 26.19 -37.64 -4.63
C THR A 13 26.36 -37.68 -3.12
N ASP A 14 27.06 -38.73 -2.70
CA ASP A 14 27.60 -38.97 -1.36
C ASP A 14 28.67 -37.91 -1.01
N ALA A 15 28.55 -37.28 0.15
CA ALA A 15 29.53 -36.32 0.67
C ALA A 15 30.05 -36.82 2.03
N PRO A 16 31.37 -36.86 2.24
CA PRO A 16 31.99 -37.51 3.40
C PRO A 16 31.81 -36.71 4.72
N PRO A 17 31.93 -37.40 5.88
CA PRO A 17 31.67 -36.79 7.19
C PRO A 17 32.81 -35.84 7.62
N ALA A 18 32.43 -34.73 8.26
CA ALA A 18 33.36 -33.77 8.84
C ALA A 18 33.87 -34.22 10.23
N ASP A 19 35.19 -34.26 10.39
CA ASP A 19 35.94 -34.58 11.61
C ASP A 19 35.89 -33.42 12.63
N PRO A 20 35.59 -33.64 13.92
CA PRO A 20 35.38 -32.56 14.89
C PRO A 20 36.63 -32.35 15.75
N THR A 21 37.59 -31.52 15.33
CA THR A 21 38.52 -30.89 16.27
C THR A 21 39.24 -29.67 15.68
N THR A 22 38.82 -28.46 16.06
CA THR A 22 39.71 -27.29 16.21
C THR A 22 39.02 -26.30 17.14
N GLY A 23 39.63 -26.07 18.32
CA GLY A 23 39.10 -25.16 19.34
C GLY A 23 39.13 -23.71 18.90
N ALA A 24 37.99 -23.02 19.00
CA ALA A 24 37.91 -21.58 18.81
C ALA A 24 38.50 -20.85 20.04
N PRO A 25 39.25 -19.74 19.85
CA PRO A 25 39.79 -18.97 20.96
C PRO A 25 38.66 -18.24 21.72
N ARG A 26 38.71 -18.28 23.05
CA ARG A 26 37.78 -17.56 23.94
C ARG A 26 37.93 -16.05 23.73
N VAL A 27 36.93 -15.43 23.11
CA VAL A 27 36.78 -13.97 23.05
C VAL A 27 36.40 -13.47 24.45
N ARG A 28 37.19 -12.54 24.99
CA ARG A 28 36.96 -11.91 26.30
C ARG A 28 35.68 -11.07 26.25
N ARG A 29 34.84 -11.18 27.28
CA ARG A 29 33.71 -10.25 27.51
C ARG A 29 34.27 -8.87 27.81
N GLY A 30 34.05 -7.93 26.90
CA GLY A 30 34.43 -6.53 27.07
C GLY A 30 35.12 -6.01 25.83
N ASP A 31 34.31 -5.82 24.78
CA ASP A 31 34.48 -4.85 23.69
C ASP A 31 33.47 -5.25 22.60
N VAL A 32 32.18 -5.07 22.91
CA VAL A 32 31.14 -5.01 21.88
C VAL A 32 31.06 -3.54 21.47
N PRO A 33 31.44 -3.17 20.23
CA PRO A 33 31.22 -1.81 19.74
C PRO A 33 29.73 -1.48 19.86
N PRO A 34 29.34 -0.22 20.12
CA PRO A 34 27.92 0.13 20.12
C PRO A 34 27.33 -0.32 18.78
N GLU A 35 26.37 -1.24 18.84
CA GLU A 35 25.61 -1.73 17.69
C GLU A 35 25.25 -0.50 16.85
N ALA A 36 25.86 -0.41 15.66
CA ALA A 36 25.48 0.57 14.67
C ALA A 36 23.97 0.46 14.53
N ALA A 37 23.26 1.57 14.79
CA ALA A 37 21.82 1.63 14.68
C ALA A 37 21.41 0.92 13.39
N SER A 38 20.77 -0.24 13.54
CA SER A 38 20.18 -0.95 12.43
C SER A 38 19.24 0.05 11.76
N HIS A 39 19.64 0.54 10.58
CA HIS A 39 18.79 1.33 9.71
C HIS A 39 17.76 0.35 9.15
N GLY A 40 16.86 -0.10 10.02
CA GLY A 40 15.83 -1.06 9.70
C GLY A 40 15.06 -0.52 8.50
N GLN A 41 14.92 -1.35 7.47
CA GLN A 41 14.16 -0.98 6.29
C GLN A 41 12.83 -0.33 6.70
N PRO A 42 12.41 0.73 6.01
CA PRO A 42 11.17 1.42 6.35
C PRO A 42 9.99 0.43 6.26
N HIS A 43 9.54 -0.09 7.40
CA HIS A 43 8.45 -1.05 7.44
C HIS A 43 7.16 -0.37 6.96
N VAL A 44 6.67 -0.80 5.80
CA VAL A 44 5.38 -0.39 5.23
C VAL A 44 4.27 -0.84 6.19
N PRO A 45 3.48 0.08 6.77
CA PRO A 45 2.38 -0.29 7.64
C PRO A 45 1.32 -1.06 6.86
N PRO A 46 0.53 -1.95 7.51
CA PRO A 46 -0.55 -2.65 6.84
C PRO A 46 -1.59 -1.67 6.28
N PRO A 47 -2.48 -2.15 5.38
CA PRO A 47 -3.63 -1.39 4.91
C PRO A 47 -4.43 -0.78 6.08
N ALA A 48 -4.94 0.42 5.87
CA ALA A 48 -5.70 1.11 6.90
C ALA A 48 -7.09 0.48 7.01
N PRO A 49 -7.76 0.54 8.18
CA PRO A 49 -9.16 0.12 8.28
C PRO A 49 -10.02 0.81 7.20
N GLY A 50 -10.76 0.01 6.43
CA GLY A 50 -11.57 0.45 5.30
C GLY A 50 -10.90 0.30 3.93
N ALA A 51 -9.60 0.01 3.86
CA ALA A 51 -8.90 -0.27 2.60
C ALA A 51 -9.40 -1.55 1.90
N ASP A 52 -9.96 -2.47 2.68
CA ASP A 52 -10.63 -3.69 2.22
C ASP A 52 -12.00 -3.43 1.58
N LEU A 53 -12.63 -2.30 1.93
CA LEU A 53 -13.92 -1.87 1.39
C LEU A 53 -13.75 -0.91 0.20
N TYR A 54 -12.71 -0.07 0.24
CA TYR A 54 -12.47 0.99 -0.73
C TYR A 54 -10.99 1.01 -1.14
N VAL A 55 -10.72 0.60 -2.37
CA VAL A 55 -9.37 0.63 -2.97
C VAL A 55 -8.83 2.06 -3.06
N ALA A 56 -9.69 3.05 -3.27
CA ALA A 56 -9.36 4.47 -3.27
C ALA A 56 -8.78 4.95 -1.93
N LEU A 57 -9.21 4.35 -0.80
CA LEU A 57 -8.64 4.68 0.50
C LEU A 57 -7.22 4.14 0.64
N ASP A 58 -6.94 2.93 0.14
CA ASP A 58 -5.56 2.40 0.14
C ASP A 58 -4.66 3.17 -0.82
N PHE A 59 -5.19 3.49 -2.00
CA PHE A 59 -4.54 4.35 -2.99
C PHE A 59 -4.12 5.70 -2.41
N ALA A 60 -5.05 6.40 -1.75
CA ALA A 60 -4.77 7.65 -1.04
C ALA A 60 -3.69 7.51 0.05
N ASN A 61 -3.54 6.30 0.60
CA ASN A 61 -2.60 5.96 1.66
C ASN A 61 -1.27 5.37 1.17
N SER A 62 -1.09 5.21 -0.15
CA SER A 62 0.16 4.73 -0.77
C SER A 62 1.34 5.71 -0.63
N SER A 63 1.08 6.95 -0.20
CA SER A 63 2.10 7.89 0.26
C SER A 63 2.12 7.94 1.78
N ILE A 64 3.20 7.43 2.38
CA ILE A 64 3.30 7.17 3.82
C ILE A 64 4.37 8.08 4.42
N ALA A 65 3.92 9.08 5.18
CA ALA A 65 4.81 9.88 6.01
C ALA A 65 5.35 9.05 7.18
N VAL A 66 6.67 9.02 7.32
CA VAL A 66 7.37 8.33 8.43
C VAL A 66 8.12 9.34 9.31
N PRO A 67 8.48 8.99 10.55
CA PRO A 67 9.32 9.83 11.40
C PRO A 67 10.62 10.25 10.69
N GLY A 68 11.09 11.46 10.96
CA GLY A 68 12.26 12.04 10.28
C GLY A 68 11.94 12.83 9.01
N GLY A 69 10.65 13.02 8.68
CA GLY A 69 10.22 13.85 7.54
C GLY A 69 10.31 13.14 6.19
N GLN A 70 10.66 11.85 6.19
CA GLN A 70 10.70 11.03 4.98
C GLN A 70 9.29 10.58 4.58
N VAL A 71 9.12 10.32 3.28
CA VAL A 71 7.90 9.78 2.70
C VAL A 71 8.27 8.52 1.92
N ILE A 72 7.58 7.42 2.22
CA ILE A 72 7.62 6.22 1.39
C ILE A 72 6.46 6.34 0.41
N ASP A 73 6.74 6.26 -0.88
CA ASP A 73 5.73 6.29 -1.94
C ASP A 73 5.70 4.91 -2.63
N LEU A 74 4.61 4.16 -2.44
CA LEU A 74 4.42 2.84 -3.05
C LEU A 74 4.18 2.91 -4.56
N LEU A 75 3.98 4.10 -5.12
CA LEU A 75 3.81 4.36 -6.55
C LEU A 75 4.99 5.15 -7.14
N ALA A 76 6.13 5.21 -6.42
CA ALA A 76 7.26 6.07 -6.78
C ALA A 76 7.83 5.78 -8.18
N THR A 77 7.84 4.52 -8.59
CA THR A 77 8.38 4.08 -9.88
C THR A 77 7.28 3.43 -10.72
N PRO A 78 7.47 3.30 -12.04
CA PRO A 78 6.48 2.62 -12.89
C PRO A 78 6.28 1.17 -12.50
N ALA A 79 7.34 0.46 -12.15
CA ALA A 79 7.28 -0.93 -11.68
C ALA A 79 6.49 -1.05 -10.36
N ALA A 80 6.73 -0.16 -9.39
CA ALA A 80 6.01 -0.17 -8.13
C ALA A 80 4.53 0.20 -8.31
N ALA A 81 4.23 1.15 -9.20
CA ALA A 81 2.86 1.50 -9.55
C ALA A 81 2.14 0.36 -10.28
N GLU A 82 2.82 -0.36 -11.18
CA GLU A 82 2.27 -1.56 -11.82
C GLU A 82 2.00 -2.66 -10.79
N GLU A 83 2.96 -2.97 -9.91
CA GLU A 83 2.80 -3.95 -8.85
C GLU A 83 1.61 -3.61 -7.96
N TRP A 84 1.44 -2.34 -7.60
CA TRP A 84 0.30 -1.88 -6.83
C TRP A 84 -1.02 -2.08 -7.59
N LEU A 85 -1.10 -1.72 -8.87
CA LEU A 85 -2.31 -1.93 -9.69
C LEU A 85 -2.65 -3.42 -9.85
N VAL A 86 -1.65 -4.26 -10.11
CA VAL A 86 -1.80 -5.72 -10.21
C VAL A 86 -2.32 -6.29 -8.90
N GLY A 87 -1.75 -5.87 -7.76
CA GLY A 87 -2.18 -6.30 -6.43
C GLY A 87 -3.64 -5.96 -6.11
N HIS A 88 -4.23 -5.00 -6.80
CA HIS A 88 -5.64 -4.59 -6.66
C HIS A 88 -6.52 -5.04 -7.85
N GLY A 89 -6.00 -5.84 -8.79
CA GLY A 89 -6.75 -6.30 -9.95
C GLY A 89 -7.13 -5.19 -10.95
N LEU A 90 -6.38 -4.09 -10.95
CA LEU A 90 -6.58 -2.91 -11.82
C LEU A 90 -5.65 -2.91 -13.06
N ALA A 91 -4.74 -3.87 -13.15
CA ALA A 91 -3.90 -4.10 -14.31
C ALA A 91 -3.50 -5.59 -14.40
N PRO A 92 -3.27 -6.13 -15.62
CA PRO A 92 -2.65 -7.44 -15.78
C PRO A 92 -1.16 -7.39 -15.40
N VAL A 93 -0.60 -8.54 -15.01
CA VAL A 93 0.84 -8.70 -14.79
C VAL A 93 1.60 -8.40 -16.08
N GLY A 94 2.69 -7.62 -15.99
CA GLY A 94 3.52 -7.31 -17.15
C GLY A 94 2.87 -6.31 -18.12
N ALA A 95 2.00 -5.44 -17.61
CA ALA A 95 1.39 -4.37 -18.40
C ALA A 95 2.43 -3.40 -18.99
N GLY A 96 3.64 -3.32 -18.41
CA GLY A 96 4.72 -2.48 -18.87
C GLY A 96 4.44 -1.00 -18.62
N LEU A 97 4.01 -0.64 -17.41
CA LEU A 97 3.63 0.73 -17.08
C LEU A 97 4.79 1.70 -17.33
N GLN A 98 4.50 2.80 -18.01
CA GLN A 98 5.47 3.85 -18.30
C GLN A 98 5.43 4.96 -17.25
N GLU A 99 6.52 5.73 -17.14
CA GLU A 99 6.64 6.83 -16.16
C GLU A 99 5.51 7.86 -16.30
N VAL A 100 5.09 8.19 -17.52
CA VAL A 100 3.95 9.10 -17.75
C VAL A 100 2.67 8.56 -17.11
N CYS A 101 2.45 7.24 -17.14
CA CYS A 101 1.28 6.62 -16.53
C CYS A 101 1.38 6.60 -15.00
N ALA A 102 2.57 6.26 -14.47
CA ALA A 102 2.84 6.30 -13.04
C ALA A 102 2.68 7.71 -12.45
N ALA A 103 3.14 8.74 -13.17
CA ALA A 103 2.94 10.14 -12.80
C ALA A 103 1.47 10.54 -12.76
N ARG A 104 0.66 10.06 -13.71
CA ARG A 104 -0.81 10.30 -13.70
C ARG A 104 -1.50 9.65 -12.51
N LEU A 105 -1.09 8.45 -12.12
CA LEU A 105 -1.58 7.79 -10.90
C LEU A 105 -1.24 8.63 -9.66
N ARG A 106 0.02 9.03 -9.50
CA ARG A 106 0.42 9.88 -8.36
C ARG A 106 -0.32 11.22 -8.36
N GLY A 107 -0.53 11.83 -9.53
CA GLY A 107 -1.32 13.04 -9.69
C GLY A 107 -2.78 12.85 -9.23
N LEU A 108 -3.46 11.80 -9.69
CA LEU A 108 -4.82 11.49 -9.24
C LEU A 108 -4.86 11.23 -7.73
N ARG A 109 -3.89 10.47 -7.20
CA ARG A 109 -3.80 10.20 -5.75
C ARG A 109 -3.80 11.47 -4.93
N ASP A 110 -3.04 12.47 -5.34
CA ASP A 110 -2.95 13.72 -4.58
C ASP A 110 -4.29 14.47 -4.59
N GLN A 111 -5.05 14.41 -5.69
CA GLN A 111 -6.40 14.97 -5.77
C GLN A 111 -7.40 14.19 -4.90
N VAL A 112 -7.35 12.86 -4.92
CA VAL A 112 -8.16 12.00 -4.04
C VAL A 112 -7.86 12.31 -2.57
N ARG A 113 -6.59 12.44 -2.19
CA ARG A 113 -6.18 12.83 -0.83
C ARG A 113 -6.71 14.20 -0.45
N ALA A 114 -6.72 15.17 -1.37
CA ALA A 114 -7.27 16.50 -1.13
C ALA A 114 -8.78 16.46 -0.87
N LEU A 115 -9.54 15.67 -1.64
CA LEU A 115 -10.99 15.49 -1.43
C LEU A 115 -11.29 14.78 -0.10
N ILE A 116 -10.57 13.70 0.22
CA ILE A 116 -10.72 13.01 1.52
C ILE A 116 -10.40 13.98 2.67
N ALA A 117 -9.33 14.77 2.57
CA ALA A 117 -8.98 15.74 3.60
C ALA A 117 -10.02 16.86 3.74
N ALA A 118 -10.64 17.30 2.63
CA ALA A 118 -11.75 18.27 2.67
C ALA A 118 -12.97 17.67 3.36
N ARG A 119 -13.33 16.41 3.03
CA ARG A 119 -14.43 15.68 3.66
C ARG A 119 -14.24 15.47 5.15
N VAL A 120 -13.04 15.04 5.57
CA VAL A 120 -12.68 14.83 6.99
C VAL A 120 -12.66 16.15 7.76
N GLY A 121 -12.28 17.24 7.10
CA GLY A 121 -12.22 18.57 7.71
C GLY A 121 -13.52 19.38 7.59
N GLU A 122 -14.60 18.80 7.05
CA GLU A 122 -15.87 19.49 6.78
C GLU A 122 -15.70 20.81 6.00
N ARG A 123 -14.76 20.81 5.03
CA ARG A 123 -14.45 21.97 4.18
C ARG A 123 -15.03 21.77 2.78
N PRO A 124 -15.28 22.86 2.05
CA PRO A 124 -15.60 22.78 0.62
C PRO A 124 -14.55 21.98 -0.15
N ALA A 125 -15.01 21.15 -1.08
CA ALA A 125 -14.14 20.38 -1.94
C ALA A 125 -13.35 21.31 -2.88
N PRO A 126 -12.02 21.13 -3.01
CA PRO A 126 -11.21 21.92 -3.94
C PRO A 126 -11.69 21.70 -5.39
N ALA A 127 -11.91 22.79 -6.12
CA ALA A 127 -12.45 22.74 -7.48
C ALA A 127 -11.56 21.91 -8.43
N ASP A 128 -10.24 22.11 -8.36
CA ASP A 128 -9.29 21.37 -9.21
C ASP A 128 -9.28 19.88 -8.90
N ALA A 129 -9.43 19.50 -7.63
CA ALA A 129 -9.49 18.10 -7.22
C ALA A 129 -10.78 17.42 -7.69
N LEU A 130 -11.91 18.13 -7.59
CA LEU A 130 -13.19 17.67 -8.15
C LEU A 130 -13.10 17.49 -9.66
N ALA A 131 -12.54 18.48 -10.37
CA ALA A 131 -12.37 18.43 -11.82
C ALA A 131 -11.51 17.23 -12.23
N ALA A 132 -10.36 17.02 -11.57
CA ALA A 132 -9.47 15.91 -11.89
C ALA A 132 -10.10 14.52 -11.66
N VAL A 133 -10.89 14.34 -10.60
CA VAL A 133 -11.61 13.09 -10.35
C VAL A 133 -12.73 12.89 -11.37
N ASN A 134 -13.50 13.94 -11.71
CA ASN A 134 -14.54 13.86 -12.74
C ASN A 134 -13.97 13.61 -14.14
N ASP A 135 -12.81 14.19 -14.46
CA ASP A 135 -12.08 13.90 -15.69
C ASP A 135 -11.68 12.42 -15.74
N ALA A 136 -11.17 11.86 -14.64
CA ALA A 136 -10.82 10.44 -14.58
C ALA A 136 -12.05 9.54 -14.75
N LEU A 137 -13.19 9.89 -14.13
CA LEU A 137 -14.47 9.18 -14.27
C LEU A 137 -14.98 9.10 -15.71
N THR A 138 -14.67 10.11 -16.53
CA THR A 138 -15.24 10.26 -17.89
C THR A 138 -14.30 9.77 -19.00
N ARG A 139 -13.02 9.54 -18.72
CA ARG A 139 -12.02 9.09 -19.71
C ARG A 139 -12.15 7.64 -20.14
N ALA A 140 -12.64 6.77 -19.26
CA ALA A 140 -12.85 5.36 -19.57
C ALA A 140 -14.02 4.79 -18.76
N PRO A 141 -14.73 3.76 -19.25
CA PRO A 141 -15.73 3.07 -18.46
C PRO A 141 -15.11 2.41 -17.22
N ALA A 142 -15.51 2.88 -16.04
CA ALA A 142 -15.14 2.26 -14.75
C ALA A 142 -16.00 1.03 -14.40
N ALA A 143 -17.09 0.79 -15.13
CA ALA A 143 -18.03 -0.27 -14.82
C ALA A 143 -17.40 -1.66 -15.03
N ARG A 144 -17.50 -2.51 -14.00
CA ARG A 144 -17.20 -3.95 -14.13
C ARG A 144 -18.32 -4.60 -14.94
N LEU A 145 -17.96 -5.26 -16.03
CA LEU A 145 -18.91 -5.87 -16.96
C LEU A 145 -19.37 -7.22 -16.41
N LEU A 146 -20.65 -7.55 -16.65
CA LEU A 146 -21.20 -8.85 -16.34
C LEU A 146 -20.67 -9.88 -17.36
N ARG A 147 -20.17 -11.00 -16.85
CA ARG A 147 -19.60 -12.12 -17.59
C ARG A 147 -20.21 -13.41 -17.09
N TRP A 148 -20.08 -14.45 -17.90
CA TRP A 148 -20.41 -15.82 -17.52
C TRP A 148 -19.30 -16.74 -18.01
N ASP A 149 -18.88 -17.67 -17.17
CA ASP A 149 -18.04 -18.80 -17.56
C ASP A 149 -18.51 -20.09 -16.85
N PRO A 150 -18.13 -21.28 -17.37
CA PRO A 150 -18.60 -22.56 -16.83
C PRO A 150 -18.13 -22.87 -15.40
N GLU A 151 -17.03 -22.28 -14.92
CA GLU A 151 -16.41 -22.57 -13.63
C GLU A 151 -16.91 -21.63 -12.52
N LEU A 152 -17.03 -20.33 -12.81
CA LEU A 152 -17.42 -19.31 -11.83
C LEU A 152 -18.90 -18.88 -11.96
N GLY A 153 -19.56 -19.21 -13.07
CA GLY A 153 -20.91 -18.75 -13.37
C GLY A 153 -20.97 -17.24 -13.66
N LEU A 154 -22.09 -16.60 -13.31
CA LEU A 154 -22.25 -15.14 -13.47
C LEU A 154 -21.32 -14.39 -12.51
N HIS A 155 -20.39 -13.62 -13.06
CA HIS A 155 -19.46 -12.81 -12.30
C HIS A 155 -19.26 -11.44 -12.94
N ARG A 156 -18.72 -10.49 -12.17
CA ARG A 156 -18.29 -9.19 -12.71
C ARG A 156 -16.80 -9.22 -12.96
N GLU A 157 -16.37 -8.67 -14.09
CA GLU A 157 -14.98 -8.58 -14.51
C GLU A 157 -14.64 -7.14 -14.89
N THR A 158 -13.43 -6.69 -14.55
CA THR A 158 -12.95 -5.38 -14.96
C THR A 158 -12.41 -5.49 -16.38
N SER A 159 -12.96 -4.72 -17.32
CA SER A 159 -12.48 -4.71 -18.70
C SER A 159 -11.32 -3.71 -18.82
N HIS A 160 -10.14 -4.22 -19.18
CA HIS A 160 -8.97 -3.39 -19.47
C HIS A 160 -8.47 -3.72 -20.87
N PRO A 161 -8.89 -3.00 -21.93
CA PRO A 161 -8.20 -3.08 -23.20
C PRO A 161 -6.72 -2.78 -22.95
N VAL A 162 -5.82 -3.62 -23.47
CA VAL A 162 -4.37 -3.50 -23.22
C VAL A 162 -3.85 -2.09 -23.56
N THR A 163 -4.46 -1.42 -24.54
CA THR A 163 -4.13 -0.06 -24.97
C THR A 163 -4.61 1.05 -24.03
N GLN A 164 -5.45 0.76 -23.04
CA GLN A 164 -6.11 1.75 -22.17
C GLN A 164 -6.07 1.38 -20.68
N ILE A 165 -5.17 0.47 -20.27
CA ILE A 165 -5.05 0.00 -18.88
C ILE A 165 -5.02 1.16 -17.88
N THR A 166 -4.18 2.17 -18.13
CA THR A 166 -4.05 3.34 -17.24
C THR A 166 -5.34 4.14 -17.12
N GLU A 167 -6.06 4.37 -18.21
CA GLU A 167 -7.32 5.14 -18.18
C GLU A 167 -8.40 4.39 -17.38
N HIS A 168 -8.52 3.07 -17.60
CA HIS A 168 -9.46 2.25 -16.85
C HIS A 168 -9.11 2.17 -15.36
N ALA A 169 -7.83 2.05 -15.01
CA ALA A 169 -7.38 2.08 -13.61
C ALA A 169 -7.70 3.41 -12.94
N LEU A 170 -7.43 4.54 -13.61
CA LEU A 170 -7.76 5.88 -13.10
C LEU A 170 -9.28 6.06 -12.93
N ALA A 171 -10.07 5.61 -13.91
CA ALA A 171 -11.53 5.67 -13.84
C ALA A 171 -12.11 4.82 -12.71
N ALA A 172 -11.58 3.60 -12.51
CA ALA A 172 -11.99 2.72 -11.42
C ALA A 172 -11.65 3.32 -10.04
N LEU A 173 -10.45 3.87 -9.86
CA LEU A 173 -10.05 4.55 -8.63
C LEU A 173 -10.89 5.81 -8.37
N ALA A 174 -11.24 6.54 -9.42
CA ALA A 174 -12.10 7.72 -9.33
C ALA A 174 -13.55 7.35 -8.97
N ALA A 175 -14.08 6.25 -9.52
CA ALA A 175 -15.40 5.71 -9.17
C ALA A 175 -15.45 5.27 -7.70
N ASP A 176 -14.47 4.48 -7.25
CA ASP A 176 -14.37 4.05 -5.86
C ASP A 176 -14.18 5.23 -4.90
N THR A 177 -13.48 6.29 -5.34
CA THR A 177 -13.39 7.55 -4.59
C THR A 177 -14.75 8.24 -4.45
N ALA A 178 -15.52 8.32 -5.53
CA ALA A 178 -16.86 8.92 -5.50
C ALA A 178 -17.80 8.12 -4.57
N ASP A 179 -17.76 6.79 -4.66
CA ASP A 179 -18.54 5.89 -3.79
C ASP A 179 -18.14 6.05 -2.32
N LEU A 180 -16.84 6.15 -2.02
CA LEU A 180 -16.35 6.40 -0.66
C LEU A 180 -16.82 7.75 -0.10
N LEU A 181 -16.76 8.81 -0.90
CA LEU A 181 -17.06 10.18 -0.44
C LEU A 181 -18.56 10.48 -0.35
N THR A 182 -19.39 9.75 -1.09
CA THR A 182 -20.85 9.97 -1.16
C THR A 182 -21.67 8.83 -0.54
N GLY A 183 -21.04 7.69 -0.27
CA GLY A 183 -21.65 6.52 0.31
C GLY A 183 -21.85 6.56 1.82
N PRO A 184 -22.41 5.48 2.40
CA PRO A 184 -22.76 5.42 3.82
C PRO A 184 -21.56 5.51 4.77
N ASP A 185 -20.35 5.21 4.27
CA ASP A 185 -19.12 5.23 5.06
C ASP A 185 -18.41 6.59 5.06
N ALA A 186 -18.90 7.56 4.31
CA ALA A 186 -18.28 8.88 4.18
C ALA A 186 -18.12 9.58 5.55
N ASP A 187 -19.10 9.46 6.45
CA ASP A 187 -19.05 10.05 7.80
C ASP A 187 -18.06 9.34 8.74
N ARG A 188 -17.63 8.12 8.38
CA ARG A 188 -16.64 7.36 9.15
C ARG A 188 -15.22 7.75 8.78
N LEU A 189 -14.98 8.47 7.69
CA LEU A 189 -13.66 8.92 7.30
C LEU A 189 -13.03 9.81 8.37
N THR A 190 -11.79 9.52 8.74
CA THR A 190 -11.01 10.33 9.68
C THR A 190 -9.53 10.28 9.31
N ALA A 191 -8.81 11.34 9.63
CA ALA A 191 -7.35 11.32 9.64
C ALA A 191 -6.83 10.45 10.79
N CYS A 192 -5.66 9.84 10.61
CA CYS A 192 -4.97 9.10 11.66
C CYS A 192 -4.46 10.05 12.75
N GLY A 193 -4.89 9.84 14.00
CA GLY A 193 -4.53 10.69 15.15
C GLY A 193 -3.13 10.43 15.73
N SER A 194 -2.13 10.16 14.89
CA SER A 194 -0.75 9.86 15.32
C SER A 194 0.28 10.54 14.41
N ALA A 195 0.67 11.77 14.77
CA ALA A 195 1.71 12.50 14.08
C ALA A 195 3.02 11.69 13.96
N PRO A 196 3.77 11.79 12.84
CA PRO A 196 3.50 12.63 11.66
C PRO A 196 2.63 11.93 10.59
N CYS A 197 1.84 10.92 10.93
CA CYS A 197 1.08 10.16 9.93
C CYS A 197 0.03 11.00 9.22
N THR A 198 -0.01 10.89 7.90
CA THR A 198 -0.92 11.60 7.00
C THR A 198 -1.96 10.68 6.34
N ARG A 199 -2.10 9.45 6.85
CA ARG A 199 -3.04 8.44 6.35
C ARG A 199 -4.45 8.70 6.87
N HIS A 200 -5.44 8.25 6.10
CA HIS A 200 -6.85 8.23 6.47
C HIS A 200 -7.31 6.80 6.79
N LEU A 201 -8.41 6.68 7.52
CA LEU A 201 -9.06 5.41 7.82
C LEU A 201 -10.57 5.59 7.94
N LEU A 202 -11.31 4.49 7.77
CA LEU A 202 -12.70 4.41 8.24
C LEU A 202 -12.70 4.08 9.73
N ARG A 203 -13.28 4.99 10.51
CA ARG A 203 -13.45 4.82 11.95
C ARG A 203 -14.43 3.68 12.21
N HIS A 204 -14.05 2.78 13.11
CA HIS A 204 -14.92 1.78 13.68
C HIS A 204 -14.73 1.78 15.21
N GLY A 205 -15.82 2.03 15.94
CA GLY A 205 -15.79 2.20 17.39
C GLY A 205 -14.83 3.30 17.85
N ARG A 206 -13.97 2.98 18.82
CA ARG A 206 -13.00 3.92 19.44
C ARG A 206 -11.64 3.97 18.74
N ARG A 207 -11.50 3.42 17.52
CA ARG A 207 -10.21 3.42 16.81
C ARG A 207 -9.90 4.81 16.26
N HIS A 208 -8.70 5.31 16.58
CA HIS A 208 -8.21 6.62 16.12
C HIS A 208 -6.93 6.53 15.27
N TRP A 209 -6.45 5.31 14.97
CA TRP A 209 -5.15 5.10 14.32
C TRP A 209 -5.24 4.05 13.21
N CYS A 210 -4.53 4.31 12.11
CA CYS A 210 -4.51 3.45 10.93
C CYS A 210 -3.77 2.12 11.16
N SER A 211 -2.92 2.02 12.19
CA SER A 211 -2.17 0.81 12.51
C SER A 211 -1.80 0.73 13.99
N THR A 212 -1.42 -0.47 14.45
CA THR A 212 -0.92 -0.70 15.82
C THR A 212 0.27 0.21 16.13
N ARG A 213 1.25 0.29 15.20
CA ARG A 213 2.43 1.15 15.32
C ARG A 213 2.08 2.63 15.49
N CYS A 214 1.06 3.12 14.78
CA CYS A 214 0.58 4.49 14.96
C CYS A 214 -0.04 4.69 16.36
N GLY A 215 -0.77 3.70 16.87
CA GLY A 215 -1.29 3.73 18.23
C GLY A 215 -0.20 3.75 19.30
N ASP A 216 0.82 2.91 19.17
CA ASP A 216 1.96 2.87 20.10
C ASP A 216 2.74 4.17 20.10
N ARG A 217 3.02 4.73 18.91
CA ARG A 217 3.65 6.04 18.77
C ARG A 217 2.87 7.14 19.48
N ALA A 218 1.54 7.17 19.29
CA ALA A 218 0.69 8.17 19.92
C ALA A 218 0.62 8.01 21.44
N ARG A 219 0.68 6.77 21.96
CA ARG A 219 0.75 6.50 23.40
C ARG A 219 2.09 6.96 24.00
N ALA A 220 3.20 6.63 23.33
CA ALA A 220 4.54 7.04 23.72
C ALA A 220 4.68 8.57 23.76
N ALA A 221 4.22 9.26 22.72
CA ALA A 221 4.25 10.74 22.66
C ALA A 221 3.48 11.39 23.82
N ARG A 222 2.28 10.87 24.15
CA ARG A 222 1.51 11.36 25.31
C ARG A 222 2.20 11.09 26.64
N ALA A 223 2.85 9.94 26.80
CA ALA A 223 3.59 9.61 28.00
C ALA A 223 4.81 10.53 28.19
N TYR A 224 5.55 10.80 27.10
CA TYR A 224 6.67 11.74 27.10
C TYR A 224 6.22 13.15 27.47
N ALA A 225 5.18 13.68 26.80
CA ALA A 225 4.65 15.02 27.06
C ALA A 225 4.18 15.22 28.52
N ARG A 226 3.67 14.18 29.19
CA ARG A 226 3.31 14.25 30.61
C ARG A 226 4.54 14.34 31.52
N ARG A 227 5.64 13.66 31.16
CA ARG A 227 6.89 13.66 31.94
C ARG A 227 7.67 14.96 31.76
N THR A 228 7.57 15.58 30.58
CA THR A 228 8.28 16.83 30.26
C THR A 228 7.46 18.09 30.51
N ARG A 229 6.22 17.97 30.99
CA ARG A 229 5.41 19.14 31.35
C ARG A 229 5.97 19.73 32.65
N PRO A 230 6.48 20.98 32.64
CA PRO A 230 6.91 21.62 33.88
C PRO A 230 5.72 21.73 34.84
N VAL A 231 5.93 21.36 36.10
CA VAL A 231 4.95 21.58 37.16
C VAL A 231 4.87 23.08 37.38
N THR A 232 3.77 23.70 36.94
CA THR A 232 3.51 25.11 37.21
C THR A 232 2.96 25.20 38.64
N HIS A 233 3.76 25.75 39.55
CA HIS A 233 3.36 26.10 40.92
C HIS A 233 2.68 27.47 40.97
#